data_AF-A0A1V5XPK3-F1
#
_entry.id   AF-A0A1V5XPK3-F1
#
_cell.length_a   1.000
_cell.length_b   1.000
_cell.length_c   1.000
_cell.angle_alpha   90.00
_cell.angle_beta   90.00
_cell.angle_gamma   90.00
#
_symmetry.space_group_name_H-M   'P 1'
#
loop_
_entity.id
_entity.type
_entity.pdbx_description
1 polymer ?
#
loop_
_entity_poly.entity_id
_entity_poly.type
_entity_poly.pdbx_seq_one_letter_code
_entity_poly.pdbx_strand_id
1 'polypeptide(L)'
;MTTIRRAAPHILVALSLAIGAAGWMTARMLRQGELELRTAQALAATGELEQATIHARKAASYFVPNAPHVPAAYAQLISIAQLAEGRGDTQTALFAWNAVRTAAYSSRWISVPHQQEVAIADASIARLTSRQPVPYGANQDPDARQKKMLDLLSRQNYPRMPWVFALLGGFVAVSVGLLHIGWHGLNHPKANTLPRLRVGIALTAFGLVAWALALWNA
;
A
#
# COMPACT_ATOMS: atom_id res chain seq x y z
N MET A 1 -3.62 -31.80 -30.85
CA MET A 1 -3.69 -32.09 -29.39
C MET A 1 -2.33 -32.46 -28.75
N THR A 2 -1.20 -32.33 -29.45
CA THR A 2 0.13 -32.77 -28.98
C THR A 2 0.97 -31.69 -28.27
N THR A 3 0.68 -30.40 -28.48
CA THR A 3 1.41 -29.27 -27.89
C THR A 3 1.09 -29.02 -26.42
N ILE A 4 -0.18 -29.18 -26.02
CA ILE A 4 -0.63 -28.97 -24.63
C ILE A 4 0.04 -29.97 -23.66
N ARG A 5 0.25 -31.21 -24.12
CA ARG A 5 0.84 -32.29 -23.29
C ARG A 5 2.34 -32.08 -23.01
N ARG A 6 3.06 -31.35 -23.86
CA ARG A 6 4.48 -30.99 -23.65
C ARG A 6 4.68 -29.77 -22.75
N ALA A 7 3.70 -28.87 -22.68
CA ALA A 7 3.77 -27.67 -21.84
C ALA A 7 3.41 -27.93 -20.36
N ALA A 8 2.62 -28.96 -20.08
CA ALA A 8 2.18 -29.34 -18.73
C ALA A 8 3.29 -29.43 -17.65
N PRO A 9 4.44 -30.10 -17.88
CA PRO A 9 5.50 -30.17 -16.85
C PRO A 9 6.15 -28.81 -16.58
N HIS A 10 6.33 -27.97 -17.59
CA HIS A 10 6.90 -26.62 -17.42
C HIS A 10 5.95 -25.71 -16.62
N ILE A 11 4.64 -25.83 -16.84
CA ILE A 11 3.62 -25.09 -16.09
C ILE A 11 3.63 -25.53 -14.62
N LEU A 12 3.71 -26.82 -14.33
CA LEU A 12 3.77 -27.33 -12.96
C LEU A 12 5.04 -26.88 -12.23
N VAL A 13 6.20 -26.90 -12.89
CA VAL A 13 7.46 -26.42 -12.32
C VAL A 13 7.40 -24.91 -12.05
N ALA A 14 6.91 -24.12 -13.01
CA ALA A 14 6.75 -22.68 -12.84
C ALA A 14 5.79 -22.33 -11.69
N LEU A 15 4.66 -23.05 -11.58
CA LEU A 15 3.71 -22.88 -10.49
C LEU A 15 4.32 -23.24 -9.13
N SER A 16 5.08 -24.34 -9.07
CA SER A 16 5.75 -24.78 -7.84
C SER A 16 6.78 -23.77 -7.37
N LEU A 17 7.57 -23.20 -8.30
CA LEU A 17 8.51 -22.13 -8.01
C LEU A 17 7.81 -20.85 -7.53
N ALA A 18 6.70 -20.47 -8.16
CA ALA A 18 5.92 -19.30 -7.74
C ALA A 18 5.34 -19.48 -6.33
N ILE A 19 4.79 -20.65 -6.01
CA ILE A 19 4.28 -20.99 -4.68
C ILE A 19 5.41 -20.98 -3.65
N GLY A 20 6.55 -21.61 -3.98
CA GLY A 20 7.73 -21.65 -3.11
C GLY A 20 8.28 -20.25 -2.80
N ALA A 21 8.38 -19.39 -3.81
CA ALA A 21 8.81 -18.00 -3.66
C ALA A 21 7.83 -17.19 -2.80
N ALA A 22 6.52 -17.33 -3.04
CA ALA A 22 5.49 -16.68 -2.23
C ALA A 22 5.55 -17.12 -0.77
N GLY A 23 5.65 -18.44 -0.51
CA GLY A 23 5.78 -18.98 0.84
C GLY A 23 7.02 -18.48 1.57
N TRP A 24 8.18 -18.43 0.90
CA TRP A 24 9.41 -17.88 1.47
C TRP A 24 9.27 -16.38 1.80
N MET A 25 8.66 -15.60 0.92
CA MET A 25 8.43 -14.18 1.12
C MET A 25 7.50 -13.92 2.31
N THR A 26 6.41 -14.69 2.44
CA THR A 26 5.51 -14.62 3.60
C THR A 26 6.23 -14.96 4.90
N ALA A 27 7.01 -16.05 4.93
CA ALA A 27 7.78 -16.44 6.11
C ALA A 27 8.80 -15.36 6.53
N ARG A 28 9.44 -14.71 5.54
CA ARG A 28 10.33 -13.58 5.78
C ARG A 28 9.58 -12.39 6.40
N MET A 29 8.43 -12.01 5.85
CA MET A 29 7.61 -10.90 6.37
C MET A 29 7.17 -11.14 7.82
N LEU A 30 6.73 -12.36 8.14
CA LEU A 30 6.36 -12.73 9.52
C LEU A 30 7.53 -12.57 10.48
N ARG A 31 8.72 -13.10 10.11
CA ARG A 31 9.92 -12.99 10.95
C ARG A 31 10.35 -11.54 11.13
N GLN A 32 10.34 -10.74 10.06
CA GLN A 32 10.71 -9.33 10.14
C GLN A 32 9.72 -8.52 10.98
N GLY A 33 8.41 -8.74 10.80
CA GLY A 33 7.38 -8.08 11.60
C GLY A 33 7.51 -8.35 13.10
N GLU A 34 7.76 -9.61 13.48
CA GLU A 34 7.96 -10.01 14.87
C GLU A 34 9.23 -9.41 15.48
N LEU A 35 10.34 -9.38 14.73
CA LEU A 35 11.59 -8.76 15.19
C LEU A 35 11.40 -7.25 15.43
N GLU A 36 10.79 -6.56 14.48
CA GLU A 36 10.52 -5.11 14.60
C GLU A 36 9.59 -4.80 15.78
N LEU A 37 8.60 -5.65 16.05
CA LEU A 37 7.71 -5.50 17.20
C LEU A 37 8.49 -5.64 18.53
N ARG A 38 9.36 -6.64 18.65
CA ARG A 38 10.20 -6.82 19.84
C ARG A 38 11.15 -5.66 20.04
N THR A 39 11.76 -5.15 18.97
CA THR A 39 12.61 -3.96 19.02
C THR A 39 11.81 -2.75 19.50
N ALA A 40 10.59 -2.55 18.99
CA ALA A 40 9.72 -1.48 19.43
C ALA A 40 9.38 -1.58 20.92
N GLN A 41 9.07 -2.77 21.42
CA GLN A 41 8.76 -3.01 22.84
C GLN A 41 9.98 -2.74 23.73
N ALA A 42 11.18 -3.17 23.31
CA ALA A 42 12.42 -2.90 24.03
C ALA A 42 12.72 -1.40 24.12
N LEU A 43 12.58 -0.66 23.02
CA LEU A 43 12.76 0.81 22.99
C LEU A 43 11.69 1.54 23.80
N ALA A 44 10.44 1.07 23.77
CA ALA A 44 9.38 1.65 24.58
C ALA A 44 9.66 1.46 26.08
N ALA A 45 10.24 0.32 26.47
CA ALA A 45 10.62 0.04 27.85
C ALA A 45 11.75 0.95 28.35
N THR A 46 12.65 1.43 27.48
CA THR A 46 13.69 2.42 27.82
C THR A 46 13.22 3.87 27.72
N GLY A 47 11.97 4.10 27.30
CA GLY A 47 11.39 5.44 27.14
C GLY A 47 11.67 6.10 25.80
N GLU A 48 12.32 5.41 24.86
CA GLU A 48 12.62 5.90 23.50
C GLU A 48 11.39 5.81 22.58
N LEU A 49 10.33 6.56 22.92
CA LEU A 49 9.00 6.44 22.32
C LEU A 49 8.97 6.73 20.81
N GLU A 50 9.78 7.67 20.33
CA GLU A 50 9.85 7.99 18.90
C GLU A 50 10.45 6.83 18.10
N GLN A 51 11.58 6.28 18.56
CA GLN A 51 12.20 5.10 17.92
C GLN A 51 11.29 3.87 18.02
N ALA A 52 10.66 3.66 19.18
CA ALA A 52 9.67 2.61 19.36
C ALA A 52 8.52 2.73 18.35
N THR A 53 8.03 3.95 18.08
CA THR A 53 6.99 4.22 17.09
C THR A 53 7.44 3.84 15.67
N ILE A 54 8.69 4.17 15.29
CA ILE A 54 9.24 3.81 13.98
C ILE A 54 9.23 2.29 13.78
N HIS A 55 9.72 1.54 14.77
CA HIS A 55 9.79 0.08 14.73
C HIS A 55 8.40 -0.57 14.78
N ALA A 56 7.49 -0.07 15.64
CA ALA A 56 6.12 -0.59 15.70
C ALA A 56 5.37 -0.34 14.38
N ARG A 57 5.57 0.80 13.73
CA ARG A 57 5.00 1.08 12.41
C ARG A 57 5.53 0.13 11.34
N LYS A 58 6.84 -0.17 11.36
CA LYS A 58 7.43 -1.18 10.45
C LYS A 58 6.82 -2.55 10.68
N ALA A 59 6.69 -2.98 11.94
CA ALA A 59 6.04 -4.23 12.30
C ALA A 59 4.60 -4.31 11.76
N ALA A 60 3.80 -3.25 11.95
CA ALA A 60 2.44 -3.17 11.43
C ALA A 60 2.38 -3.16 9.88
N SER A 61 3.40 -2.61 9.22
CA SER A 61 3.50 -2.56 7.76
C SER A 61 3.94 -3.88 7.11
N TYR A 62 4.58 -4.79 7.87
CA TYR A 62 4.82 -6.18 7.44
C TYR A 62 3.52 -6.99 7.54
N PHE A 63 2.49 -6.54 6.84
CA PHE A 63 1.16 -7.11 6.89
C PHE A 63 1.12 -8.47 6.21
N VAL A 64 0.70 -9.48 6.99
CA VAL A 64 0.33 -10.80 6.50
C VAL A 64 -1.03 -11.11 7.12
N PRO A 65 -2.03 -11.58 6.34
CA PRO A 65 -3.33 -11.94 6.89
C PRO A 65 -3.20 -12.91 8.08
N ASN A 66 -3.95 -12.65 9.15
CA ASN A 66 -3.96 -13.45 10.39
C ASN A 66 -2.62 -13.52 11.15
N ALA A 67 -1.64 -12.66 10.84
CA ALA A 67 -0.40 -12.65 11.58
C ALA A 67 -0.58 -11.97 12.95
N PRO A 68 -0.09 -12.60 14.04
CA PRO A 68 -0.32 -12.10 15.41
C PRO A 68 0.44 -10.81 15.72
N HIS A 69 1.56 -10.54 15.04
CA HIS A 69 2.36 -9.34 15.27
C HIS A 69 1.68 -8.05 14.80
N VAL A 70 0.76 -8.13 13.83
CA VAL A 70 0.06 -6.96 13.29
C VAL A 70 -0.83 -6.30 14.34
N PRO A 71 -1.85 -6.96 14.93
CA PRO A 71 -2.68 -6.34 15.96
C PRO A 71 -1.87 -5.92 17.18
N ALA A 72 -0.82 -6.69 17.55
CA ALA A 72 0.08 -6.33 18.63
C ALA A 72 0.88 -5.04 18.33
N ALA A 73 1.30 -4.83 17.09
CA ALA A 73 1.98 -3.60 16.66
C ALA A 73 1.04 -2.38 16.68
N TYR A 74 -0.22 -2.54 16.26
CA TYR A 74 -1.23 -1.48 16.42
C TYR A 74 -1.48 -1.14 17.88
N ALA A 75 -1.66 -2.15 18.74
CA ALA A 75 -1.81 -1.95 20.17
C ALA A 75 -0.61 -1.22 20.78
N GLN A 76 0.61 -1.56 20.34
CA GLN A 76 1.83 -0.86 20.77
C GLN A 76 1.89 0.60 20.29
N LEU A 77 1.51 0.89 19.05
CA LEU A 77 1.45 2.27 18.55
C LEU A 77 0.44 3.11 19.35
N ILE A 78 -0.74 2.54 19.63
CA ILE A 78 -1.79 3.20 20.41
C ILE A 78 -1.32 3.43 21.85
N SER A 79 -0.66 2.46 22.47
CA SER A 79 -0.15 2.60 23.84
C SER A 79 0.93 3.68 23.93
N ILE A 80 1.85 3.74 22.95
CA ILE A 80 2.86 4.81 22.87
C ILE A 80 2.19 6.17 22.71
N ALA A 81 1.19 6.28 21.82
CA ALA A 81 0.47 7.53 21.59
C ALA A 81 -0.22 8.02 22.87
N GLN A 82 -0.96 7.15 23.55
CA GLN A 82 -1.66 7.46 24.81
C GLN A 82 -0.69 7.82 25.94
N LEU A 83 0.43 7.11 26.05
CA LEU A 83 1.48 7.41 27.03
C LEU A 83 2.09 8.80 26.78
N ALA A 84 2.41 9.13 25.53
CA ALA A 84 2.94 10.43 25.15
C ALA A 84 1.93 11.56 25.44
N GLU A 85 0.64 11.34 25.14
CA GLU A 85 -0.44 12.27 25.50
C GLU A 85 -0.53 12.49 27.01
N GLY A 86 -0.48 11.41 27.80
CA GLY A 86 -0.52 11.49 29.27
C GLY A 86 0.66 12.26 29.86
N ARG A 87 1.81 12.30 29.15
CA ARG A 87 2.99 13.09 29.51
C ARG A 87 2.96 14.53 29.00
N GLY A 88 1.94 14.91 28.23
CA GLY A 88 1.87 16.21 27.56
C GLY A 88 2.80 16.35 26.34
N ASP A 89 3.47 15.27 25.93
CA ASP A 89 4.33 15.25 24.74
C ASP A 89 3.47 15.10 23.48
N THR A 90 2.91 16.24 23.06
CA THR A 90 1.99 16.32 21.92
C THR A 90 2.66 15.93 20.61
N GLN A 91 3.97 16.16 20.46
CA GLN A 91 4.70 15.84 19.24
C GLN A 91 4.83 14.33 19.06
N THR A 92 5.30 13.62 20.10
CA THR A 92 5.40 12.15 20.07
C THR A 92 4.03 11.50 19.95
N ALA A 93 3.00 12.04 20.62
CA ALA A 93 1.63 11.56 20.49
C ALA A 93 1.11 11.66 19.05
N LEU A 94 1.26 12.83 18.41
CA LEU A 94 0.87 13.02 17.01
C LEU A 94 1.67 12.11 16.07
N PHE A 95 2.97 11.91 16.34
CA PHE A 95 3.79 11.00 15.54
C PHE A 95 3.27 9.57 15.59
N ALA A 96 2.95 9.06 16.79
CA ALA A 96 2.41 7.72 16.98
C ALA A 96 1.01 7.53 16.38
N TRP A 97 0.10 8.51 16.53
CA TRP A 97 -1.21 8.43 15.88
C TRP A 97 -1.12 8.47 14.34
N ASN A 98 -0.24 9.32 13.80
CA ASN A 98 0.02 9.31 12.35
C ASN A 98 0.65 8.00 11.89
N ALA A 99 1.45 7.34 12.72
CA ALA A 99 1.99 6.02 12.43
C ALA A 99 0.91 4.94 12.36
N VAL A 100 -0.09 4.94 13.25
CA VAL A 100 -1.29 4.07 13.15
C VAL A 100 -1.97 4.27 11.80
N ARG A 101 -2.27 5.53 11.47
CA ARG A 101 -2.94 5.90 10.22
C ARG A 101 -2.14 5.45 9.00
N THR A 102 -0.84 5.71 9.00
CA THR A 102 0.06 5.34 7.90
C THR A 102 0.13 3.83 7.70
N ALA A 103 0.27 3.06 8.78
CA ALA A 103 0.33 1.61 8.72
C ALA A 103 -0.97 0.99 8.16
N ALA A 104 -2.13 1.56 8.52
CA ALA A 104 -3.42 1.07 8.04
C ALA A 104 -3.59 1.32 6.55
N TYR A 105 -3.19 2.51 6.08
CA TYR A 105 -3.29 2.84 4.66
C TYR A 105 -2.20 2.16 3.80
N SER A 106 -1.02 1.88 4.34
CA SER A 106 0.03 1.14 3.61
C SER A 106 -0.32 -0.34 3.42
N SER A 107 -1.09 -0.91 4.33
CA SER A 107 -1.52 -2.33 4.31
C SER A 107 -2.83 -2.55 3.57
N ARG A 108 -3.36 -1.51 2.91
CA ARG A 108 -4.63 -1.55 2.19
C ARG A 108 -4.45 -2.28 0.86
N TRP A 109 -5.31 -3.26 0.60
CA TRP A 109 -5.35 -3.98 -0.68
C TRP A 109 -6.74 -3.90 -1.34
N ILE A 110 -7.80 -4.23 -0.60
CA ILE A 110 -9.20 -4.07 -1.04
C ILE A 110 -10.01 -3.33 0.04
N SER A 111 -9.82 -3.73 1.30
CA SER A 111 -10.33 -3.03 2.47
C SER A 111 -9.18 -2.41 3.27
N VAL A 112 -9.49 -1.39 4.06
CA VAL A 112 -8.57 -0.87 5.08
C VAL A 112 -8.65 -1.82 6.28
N PRO A 113 -7.57 -2.53 6.64
CA PRO A 113 -7.54 -3.27 7.91
C PRO A 113 -7.55 -2.28 9.09
N HIS A 114 -8.06 -2.69 10.25
CA HIS A 114 -8.04 -1.87 11.48
C HIS A 114 -8.76 -0.51 11.37
N GLN A 115 -9.97 -0.49 10.77
CA GLN A 115 -10.74 0.74 10.59
C GLN A 115 -11.10 1.44 11.91
N GLN A 116 -11.30 0.68 12.98
CA GLN A 116 -11.63 1.23 14.30
C GLN A 116 -10.43 2.01 14.84
N GLU A 117 -9.24 1.44 14.74
CA GLU A 117 -7.99 2.05 15.16
C GLU A 117 -7.67 3.30 14.34
N VAL A 118 -7.97 3.29 13.03
CA VAL A 118 -7.87 4.50 12.18
C VAL A 118 -8.83 5.59 12.63
N ALA A 119 -10.08 5.25 12.93
CA ALA A 119 -11.06 6.24 13.40
C ALA A 119 -10.64 6.87 14.74
N ILE A 120 -10.10 6.07 15.66
CA ILE A 120 -9.53 6.55 16.92
C ILE A 120 -8.32 7.48 16.65
N ALA A 121 -7.42 7.07 15.76
CA ALA A 121 -6.25 7.88 15.39
C ALA A 121 -6.65 9.21 14.75
N ASP A 122 -7.59 9.21 13.80
CA ASP A 122 -8.06 10.43 13.13
C ASP A 122 -8.72 11.41 14.13
N ALA A 123 -9.53 10.89 15.06
CA ALA A 123 -10.13 11.70 16.12
C ALA A 123 -9.07 12.29 17.07
N SER A 124 -8.06 11.50 17.45
CA SER A 124 -6.96 11.96 18.30
C SER A 124 -6.07 12.98 17.60
N ILE A 125 -5.72 12.78 16.32
CA ILE A 125 -4.97 13.75 15.51
C ILE A 125 -5.76 15.06 15.43
N ALA A 126 -7.05 15.00 15.08
CA ALA A 126 -7.87 16.19 14.97
C ALA A 126 -7.93 16.99 16.28
N ARG A 127 -8.08 16.30 17.43
CA ARG A 127 -8.10 16.90 18.77
C ARG A 127 -6.74 17.49 19.18
N LEU A 128 -5.64 16.78 18.93
CA LEU A 128 -4.30 17.23 19.33
C LEU A 128 -3.88 18.43 18.47
N THR A 129 -4.10 18.37 17.15
CA THR A 129 -3.76 19.46 16.24
C THR A 129 -4.64 20.70 16.47
N SER A 130 -5.92 20.55 16.82
CA SER A 130 -6.78 21.71 17.13
C SER A 130 -6.37 22.46 18.40
N ARG A 131 -5.58 21.86 19.28
CA ARG A 131 -5.06 22.51 20.49
C ARG A 131 -3.71 23.19 20.29
N GLN A 132 -3.07 22.99 19.13
CA GLN A 132 -1.81 23.64 18.85
C GLN A 132 -1.99 25.15 18.59
N PRO A 133 -0.99 25.97 18.96
CA PRO A 133 -0.98 27.39 18.64
C PRO A 133 -1.09 27.60 17.12
N VAL A 134 -1.91 28.55 16.71
CA VAL A 134 -2.12 28.88 15.30
C VAL A 134 -1.51 30.23 14.94
N PRO A 135 -1.08 30.42 13.68
CA PRO A 135 -0.65 31.72 13.19
C PRO A 135 -1.74 32.79 13.38
N TYR A 136 -1.32 34.03 13.53
CA TYR A 136 -2.22 35.18 13.66
C TYR A 136 -3.19 35.25 12.47
N GLY A 137 -4.49 35.45 12.73
CA GLY A 137 -5.54 35.52 11.71
C GLY A 137 -6.22 34.19 11.35
N ALA A 138 -5.73 33.05 11.85
CA ALA A 138 -6.44 31.78 11.72
C ALA A 138 -7.65 31.70 12.68
N ASN A 139 -8.64 30.87 12.36
CA ASN A 139 -9.76 30.60 13.26
C ASN A 139 -9.24 30.06 14.60
N GLN A 140 -9.48 30.79 15.68
CA GLN A 140 -8.99 30.42 17.01
C GLN A 140 -9.86 29.35 17.68
N ASP A 141 -11.12 29.20 17.25
CA ASP A 141 -12.05 28.21 17.79
C ASP A 141 -11.51 26.77 17.62
N PRO A 142 -11.13 26.08 18.72
CA PRO A 142 -10.61 24.72 18.67
C PRO A 142 -11.62 23.71 18.13
N ASP A 143 -12.93 23.90 18.38
CA ASP A 143 -13.95 22.92 18.03
C ASP A 143 -14.23 22.94 16.53
N ALA A 144 -14.37 24.13 15.94
CA ALA A 144 -14.46 24.30 14.49
C ALA A 144 -13.22 23.75 13.77
N ARG A 145 -12.02 23.96 14.34
CA ARG A 145 -10.77 23.40 13.80
C ARG A 145 -10.72 21.88 13.86
N GLN A 146 -11.11 21.30 14.99
CA GLN A 146 -11.16 19.85 15.15
C GLN A 146 -12.11 19.22 14.12
N LYS A 147 -13.32 19.77 13.96
CA LYS A 147 -14.30 19.29 12.97
C LYS A 147 -13.77 19.39 11.54
N LYS A 148 -13.13 20.51 11.19
CA LYS A 148 -12.51 20.70 9.87
C LYS A 148 -11.37 19.72 9.63
N MET A 149 -10.51 19.48 10.63
CA MET A 149 -9.43 18.51 10.51
C MET A 149 -9.96 17.08 10.35
N LEU A 150 -10.98 16.71 11.12
CA LEU A 150 -11.61 15.40 11.00
C LEU A 150 -12.24 15.21 9.61
N ASP A 151 -12.90 16.23 9.07
CA ASP A 151 -13.40 16.22 7.69
C ASP A 151 -12.26 15.97 6.69
N LEU A 152 -11.15 16.70 6.81
CA LEU A 152 -9.97 16.51 5.96
C LEU A 152 -9.36 15.11 6.06
N LEU A 153 -9.28 14.54 7.27
CA LEU A 153 -8.76 13.20 7.49
C LEU A 153 -9.69 12.11 6.95
N SER A 154 -10.99 12.34 7.02
CA SER A 154 -12.04 11.44 6.53
C SER A 154 -12.16 11.42 5.00
N ARG A 155 -11.74 12.51 4.33
CA ARG A 155 -11.64 12.59 2.87
C ARG A 155 -10.51 11.68 2.41
N GLN A 156 -10.82 10.40 2.27
CA GLN A 156 -9.95 9.45 1.62
C GLN A 156 -9.97 9.72 0.11
N ASN A 157 -8.87 10.25 -0.43
CA ASN A 157 -8.65 10.30 -1.87
C ASN A 157 -8.39 8.86 -2.36
N TYR A 158 -9.47 8.12 -2.63
CA TYR A 158 -9.38 6.80 -3.22
C TYR A 158 -8.91 6.92 -4.67
N PRO A 159 -7.95 6.08 -5.12
CA PRO A 159 -7.77 5.85 -6.55
C PRO A 159 -9.12 5.41 -7.10
N ARG A 160 -9.61 6.12 -8.11
CA ARG A 160 -10.88 5.77 -8.75
C ARG A 160 -10.70 4.41 -9.44
N MET A 161 -11.26 3.35 -8.85
CA MET A 161 -11.09 1.96 -9.29
C MET A 161 -11.20 1.73 -10.81
N PRO A 162 -12.14 2.37 -11.55
CA PRO A 162 -12.20 2.22 -13.01
C PRO A 162 -10.89 2.59 -13.72
N TRP A 163 -10.21 3.64 -13.24
CA TRP A 163 -8.95 4.10 -13.82
C TRP A 163 -7.78 3.17 -13.48
N VAL A 164 -7.79 2.54 -12.30
CA VAL A 164 -6.80 1.50 -11.95
C VAL A 164 -6.93 0.30 -12.91
N PHE A 165 -8.16 -0.14 -13.19
CA PHE A 165 -8.40 -1.20 -14.18
C PHE A 165 -8.01 -0.79 -15.60
N ALA A 166 -8.28 0.46 -16.00
CA ALA A 166 -7.84 0.99 -17.29
C ALA A 166 -6.30 1.00 -17.39
N LEU A 167 -5.59 1.34 -16.31
CA LEU A 167 -4.14 1.37 -16.23
C LEU A 167 -3.55 -0.04 -16.36
N LEU A 168 -4.09 -1.01 -15.62
CA LEU A 168 -3.72 -2.43 -15.71
C LEU A 168 -4.01 -3.03 -17.08
N GLY A 169 -5.21 -2.77 -17.62
CA GLY A 169 -5.62 -3.23 -18.95
C GLY A 169 -4.75 -2.64 -20.06
N GLY A 170 -4.40 -1.35 -19.96
CA GLY A 170 -3.48 -0.68 -20.87
C GLY A 170 -2.09 -1.32 -20.86
N PHE A 171 -1.55 -1.60 -19.67
CA PHE A 171 -0.26 -2.29 -19.52
C PHE A 171 -0.26 -3.70 -20.15
N VAL A 172 -1.31 -4.49 -19.91
CA VAL A 172 -1.48 -5.81 -20.52
C VAL A 172 -1.56 -5.71 -22.04
N ALA A 173 -2.34 -4.75 -22.56
CA ALA A 173 -2.46 -4.53 -24.00
C ALA A 173 -1.11 -4.16 -24.66
N VAL A 174 -0.30 -3.30 -24.01
CA VAL A 174 1.05 -2.96 -24.47
C VAL A 174 1.96 -4.18 -24.46
N SER A 175 1.97 -4.96 -23.38
CA SER A 175 2.83 -6.15 -23.26
C SER A 175 2.46 -7.21 -24.29
N VAL A 176 1.18 -7.50 -24.46
CA VAL A 176 0.68 -8.44 -25.48
C VAL A 176 0.97 -7.94 -26.89
N GLY A 177 0.77 -6.64 -27.17
CA GLY A 177 1.06 -6.03 -28.46
C GLY A 177 2.55 -6.13 -28.83
N LEU A 178 3.45 -5.81 -27.90
CA LEU A 178 4.90 -5.92 -28.10
C LEU A 178 5.36 -7.38 -28.28
N LEU A 179 4.85 -8.30 -27.46
CA LEU A 179 5.13 -9.73 -27.60
C LEU A 179 4.67 -10.26 -28.97
N HIS A 180 3.49 -9.85 -29.42
CA HIS A 180 2.96 -10.22 -30.73
C HIS A 180 3.84 -9.70 -31.88
N ILE A 181 4.29 -8.44 -31.79
CA ILE A 181 5.23 -7.84 -32.76
C ILE A 181 6.54 -8.63 -32.78
N GLY A 182 7.15 -8.88 -31.62
CA GLY A 182 8.41 -9.59 -31.51
C GLY A 182 8.32 -11.03 -32.03
N TRP A 183 7.30 -11.78 -31.62
CA TRP A 183 7.09 -13.16 -32.04
C TRP A 183 6.94 -13.28 -33.55
N HIS A 184 6.09 -12.45 -34.17
CA HIS A 184 5.85 -12.53 -35.61
C HIS A 184 6.94 -11.87 -36.44
N GLY A 185 7.63 -10.88 -35.91
CA GLY A 185 8.80 -10.26 -36.55
C GLY A 185 9.99 -11.20 -36.65
N LEU A 186 10.25 -12.00 -35.62
CA LEU A 186 11.37 -12.95 -35.58
C LEU A 186 11.09 -14.24 -36.38
N ASN A 187 9.86 -14.76 -36.36
CA ASN A 187 9.53 -16.07 -36.94
C ASN A 187 9.19 -16.06 -38.44
N HIS A 188 8.92 -14.89 -39.05
CA HIS A 188 8.46 -14.80 -40.44
C HIS A 188 9.09 -13.63 -41.21
N PRO A 189 10.37 -13.70 -41.62
CA PRO A 189 11.06 -12.59 -42.30
C PRO A 189 10.60 -12.28 -43.74
N LYS A 190 9.51 -12.88 -44.25
CA LYS A 190 9.06 -12.70 -45.64
C LYS A 190 8.21 -11.43 -45.81
N ALA A 191 8.19 -10.88 -47.03
CA ALA A 191 7.64 -9.59 -47.46
C ALA A 191 6.12 -9.32 -47.25
N ASN A 192 5.42 -10.10 -46.41
CA ASN A 192 3.98 -9.93 -46.16
C ASN A 192 3.60 -9.96 -44.66
N THR A 193 4.50 -9.53 -43.79
CA THR A 193 4.29 -9.44 -42.33
C THR A 193 3.51 -8.22 -41.87
N LEU A 194 3.45 -7.15 -42.67
CA LEU A 194 2.75 -5.92 -42.35
C LEU A 194 1.32 -6.11 -41.81
N PRO A 195 0.42 -6.88 -42.46
CA PRO A 195 -0.95 -7.05 -41.95
C PRO A 195 -1.01 -7.76 -40.60
N ARG A 196 -0.07 -8.66 -40.30
CA ARG A 196 0.03 -9.33 -38.99
C ARG A 196 0.61 -8.42 -37.91
N LEU A 197 1.54 -7.55 -38.28
CA LEU A 197 2.13 -6.56 -37.38
C LEU A 197 1.13 -5.46 -36.98
N ARG A 198 0.18 -5.10 -37.86
CA ARG A 198 -0.86 -4.08 -37.60
C ARG A 198 -1.67 -4.38 -36.33
N VAL A 199 -1.99 -5.65 -36.07
CA VAL A 199 -2.73 -6.04 -34.86
C VAL A 199 -1.94 -5.71 -33.61
N GLY A 200 -0.64 -6.08 -33.58
CA GLY A 200 0.24 -5.76 -32.46
C GLY A 200 0.46 -4.26 -32.28
N ILE A 201 0.64 -3.51 -33.37
CA ILE A 201 0.79 -2.04 -33.33
C ILE A 201 -0.48 -1.37 -32.80
N ALA A 202 -1.66 -1.80 -33.25
CA ALA A 202 -2.94 -1.26 -32.81
C ALA A 202 -3.19 -1.55 -31.32
N LEU A 203 -2.89 -2.77 -30.86
CA LEU A 203 -2.97 -3.15 -29.43
C LEU A 203 -2.04 -2.31 -28.56
N THR A 204 -0.79 -2.10 -28.99
CA THR A 204 0.17 -1.27 -28.28
C THR A 204 -0.28 0.19 -28.23
N ALA A 205 -0.73 0.75 -29.35
CA ALA A 205 -1.21 2.14 -29.42
C ALA A 205 -2.45 2.34 -28.53
N PHE A 206 -3.42 1.42 -28.60
CA PHE A 206 -4.60 1.43 -27.73
C PHE A 206 -4.20 1.35 -26.25
N GLY A 207 -3.29 0.44 -25.90
CA GLY A 207 -2.78 0.28 -24.54
C GLY A 207 -2.10 1.55 -24.02
N LEU A 208 -1.27 2.22 -24.83
CA LEU A 208 -0.62 3.49 -24.47
C LEU A 208 -1.62 4.63 -24.27
N VAL A 209 -2.65 4.73 -25.12
CA VAL A 209 -3.70 5.76 -24.98
C VAL A 209 -4.53 5.52 -23.72
N ALA A 210 -4.97 4.28 -23.49
CA ALA A 210 -5.70 3.91 -22.28
C ALA A 210 -4.87 4.17 -21.02
N TRP A 211 -3.57 3.87 -21.07
CA TRP A 211 -2.63 4.09 -19.97
C TRP A 211 -2.42 5.58 -19.68
N ALA A 212 -2.24 6.41 -20.72
CA ALA A 212 -2.11 7.86 -20.57
C ALA A 212 -3.39 8.52 -20.04
N LEU A 213 -4.56 8.10 -20.53
CA LEU A 213 -5.85 8.58 -20.02
C LEU A 213 -6.08 8.19 -18.56
N ALA A 214 -5.66 6.98 -18.17
CA ALA A 214 -5.71 6.54 -16.78
C ALA A 214 -4.79 7.37 -15.88
N LEU A 215 -3.55 7.65 -16.31
CA LEU A 215 -2.62 8.49 -15.55
C LEU A 215 -3.12 9.93 -15.37
N TRP A 216 -3.85 10.48 -16.35
CA TRP A 216 -4.42 11.83 -16.26
C TRP A 216 -5.59 11.94 -15.27
N ASN A 217 -6.32 10.84 -15.06
CA ASN A 217 -7.55 10.83 -14.27
C ASN A 217 -7.45 10.08 -12.92
N ALA A 218 -6.32 9.40 -12.68
CA ALA A 218 -5.97 8.74 -11.43
C ALA A 218 -5.48 9.74 -10.38
#